data_AF-A0A974PI55-F1
#
_entry.id   AF-A0A974PI55-F1
#
_cell.length_a   1.000
_cell.length_b   1.000
_cell.length_c   1.000
_cell.angle_alpha   90.00
_cell.angle_beta   90.00
_cell.angle_gamma   90.00
#
_symmetry.space_group_name_H-M   'P 1'
#
loop_
_entity.id
_entity.type
_entity.pdbx_description
1 polymer ?
#
loop_
_entity_poly.entity_id
_entity_poly.type
_entity_poly.pdbx_seq_one_letter_code
_entity_poly.pdbx_strand_id
1 'polypeptide(L)'
;MSRTFCRLILLFSFVALLTCSFNIKIVAAEKGAAYIDEVSGEVTVKLAGGIKTVAAFANMPLSQGDQILTGHNASAIVRVAKPESVNTIGPDSRVSIAKLARKTAGSKFSLKLWTGSMWNSVNALSAGDEAVVETPGARLNVRGTNFLVRVQADGTLSVFAASGLVEADLTTKSSSGDASILVAPTQQLNVFPANLPRELHNALTIVDVEELVKQSNPFILKAIIASTSAIITENNAFIQSLQKDLNTNTQPVIERGGVESDIYIRSQQELQAYAANLNNFISNVAYEAVRASKLDSAELTRLITEINRQIADSSQTVRLSGVDPINPLAGVNPTSAPGKEQERIRLEAVRKEIEQKQQLLQNDFKANVSLTLQQLTDLRNELAAANQSILEKLQEDAEKRYTAQLSPEELAVYKKNKQELAAGHLDPAAKPAVPASVTPDSSSDDPGITLVQTKTETGFNLSIHLKQFTGSSALYAAEFHFISDNSLVAGGSGARLLNNSYFPPANSTDVLKTITGTMGNAPVVKTETIYAATQFGAASDVAISDGVLATIPFKVTGSGTLKLFYVKIVDSTGKVILELTDAAAGLPPVIVYSK
;
A
#
# COMPACT_ATOMS: atom_id res chain seq x y z
N MET A 1 -53.03 39.40 -15.41
CA MET A 1 -52.54 38.51 -14.33
C MET A 1 -51.76 39.33 -13.32
N SER A 2 -52.19 39.34 -12.06
CA SER A 2 -51.64 40.25 -11.04
C SER A 2 -50.21 39.87 -10.68
N ARG A 3 -49.39 40.86 -10.30
CA ARG A 3 -48.02 40.67 -9.79
C ARG A 3 -47.95 39.72 -8.58
N THR A 4 -49.06 39.51 -7.88
CA THR A 4 -49.21 38.51 -6.82
C THR A 4 -49.28 37.07 -7.33
N PHE A 5 -49.84 36.82 -8.51
CA PHE A 5 -49.91 35.48 -9.12
C PHE A 5 -48.53 35.01 -9.61
N CYS A 6 -47.71 35.92 -10.14
CA CYS A 6 -46.35 35.61 -10.58
C CYS A 6 -45.39 35.34 -9.40
N ARG A 7 -45.58 36.02 -8.26
CA ARG A 7 -44.83 35.77 -7.02
C ARG A 7 -45.22 34.45 -6.35
N LEU A 8 -46.48 34.02 -6.45
CA LEU A 8 -46.93 32.74 -5.92
C LEU A 8 -46.37 31.55 -6.70
N ILE A 9 -46.24 31.68 -8.03
CA ILE A 9 -45.63 30.65 -8.91
C ILE A 9 -44.12 30.54 -8.68
N LEU A 10 -43.42 31.66 -8.47
CA LEU A 10 -41.99 31.66 -8.13
C LEU A 10 -41.71 31.09 -6.73
N LEU A 11 -42.60 31.32 -5.75
CA LEU A 11 -42.46 30.71 -4.43
C LEU A 11 -42.72 29.19 -4.48
N PHE A 12 -43.67 28.73 -5.30
CA PHE A 12 -43.94 27.30 -5.49
C PHE A 12 -42.82 26.59 -6.27
N SER A 13 -42.14 27.24 -7.23
CA SER A 13 -41.00 26.63 -7.90
C SER A 13 -39.75 26.56 -7.01
N PHE A 14 -39.57 27.50 -6.08
CA PHE A 14 -38.46 27.48 -5.13
C PHE A 14 -38.65 26.41 -4.03
N VAL A 15 -39.89 26.16 -3.59
CA VAL A 15 -40.20 25.06 -2.65
C VAL A 15 -40.10 23.70 -3.34
N ALA A 16 -40.47 23.58 -4.62
CA ALA A 16 -40.29 22.34 -5.40
C ALA A 16 -38.82 21.98 -5.65
N LEU A 17 -37.94 22.98 -5.79
CA LEU A 17 -36.48 22.78 -5.92
C LEU A 17 -35.80 22.41 -4.59
N LEU A 18 -36.37 22.79 -3.43
CA LEU A 18 -35.86 22.39 -2.11
C LEU A 18 -36.29 20.97 -1.68
N THR A 19 -37.33 20.40 -2.31
CA THR A 19 -37.78 19.01 -2.05
C THR A 19 -37.21 17.97 -3.01
N CYS A 20 -36.39 18.37 -3.99
CA CYS A 20 -35.51 17.45 -4.69
C CYS A 20 -34.38 17.00 -3.75
N SER A 21 -34.76 16.24 -2.73
CA SER A 21 -33.84 15.35 -2.04
C SER A 21 -33.16 14.53 -3.13
N PHE A 22 -31.86 14.75 -3.30
CA PHE A 22 -30.99 13.77 -3.92
C PHE A 22 -31.22 12.48 -3.13
N ASN A 23 -32.12 11.65 -3.62
CA ASN A 23 -32.13 10.25 -3.31
C ASN A 23 -30.86 9.71 -3.96
N ILE A 24 -29.72 9.95 -3.31
CA ILE A 24 -28.61 9.04 -3.40
C ILE A 24 -29.25 7.74 -2.97
N LYS A 25 -29.60 6.90 -3.95
CA LYS A 25 -29.76 5.49 -3.67
C LYS A 25 -28.40 5.10 -3.13
N ILE A 26 -28.30 5.06 -1.81
CA ILE A 26 -27.39 4.16 -1.13
C ILE A 26 -27.79 2.84 -1.75
N VAL A 27 -27.01 2.39 -2.73
CA VAL A 27 -27.06 1.01 -3.18
C VAL A 27 -26.74 0.27 -1.90
N ALA A 28 -27.79 -0.23 -1.25
CA ALA A 28 -27.64 -1.16 -0.16
C ALA A 28 -26.74 -2.25 -0.74
N ALA A 29 -25.52 -2.33 -0.21
CA ALA A 29 -24.57 -3.38 -0.57
C ALA A 29 -25.36 -4.68 -0.60
N GLU A 30 -25.32 -5.39 -1.72
CA GLU A 30 -26.00 -6.69 -1.79
C GLU A 30 -25.61 -7.50 -0.56
N LYS A 31 -26.62 -7.98 0.18
CA LYS A 31 -26.47 -8.72 1.43
C LYS A 31 -25.80 -10.09 1.18
N GLY A 32 -24.50 -10.08 0.93
CA GLY A 32 -23.55 -11.19 0.85
C GLY A 32 -22.14 -10.73 1.23
N ALA A 33 -22.07 -9.66 2.03
CA ALA A 33 -20.97 -8.72 2.12
C ALA A 33 -19.81 -9.23 2.98
N ALA A 34 -18.63 -9.39 2.37
CA ALA A 34 -17.39 -9.26 3.12
C ALA A 34 -17.22 -7.77 3.48
N TYR A 35 -16.77 -7.46 4.69
CA TYR A 35 -16.51 -6.09 5.10
C TYR A 35 -15.37 -6.03 6.11
N ILE A 36 -14.75 -4.87 6.21
CA ILE A 36 -13.77 -4.56 7.26
C ILE A 36 -14.55 -4.25 8.53
N ASP A 37 -14.38 -5.09 9.55
CA ASP A 37 -15.00 -4.93 10.87
C ASP A 37 -14.22 -3.93 11.72
N GLU A 38 -12.90 -4.16 11.82
CA GLU A 38 -12.00 -3.32 12.61
C GLU A 38 -10.72 -3.00 11.84
N VAL A 39 -10.17 -1.82 12.11
CA VAL A 39 -8.89 -1.33 11.57
C VAL A 39 -8.05 -0.81 12.72
N SER A 40 -6.79 -1.23 12.75
CA SER A 40 -5.77 -0.68 13.64
C SER A 40 -4.54 -0.31 12.81
N GLY A 41 -3.99 0.89 13.03
CA GLY A 41 -2.84 1.40 12.28
C GLY A 41 -3.16 1.75 10.82
N GLU A 42 -2.12 1.82 9.98
CA GLU A 42 -2.25 2.15 8.56
C GLU A 42 -2.73 0.94 7.75
N VAL A 43 -4.00 0.98 7.36
CA VAL A 43 -4.60 -0.02 6.46
C VAL A 43 -5.19 0.69 5.26
N THR A 44 -4.87 0.20 4.07
CA THR A 44 -5.43 0.71 2.82
C THR A 44 -6.07 -0.41 2.02
N VAL A 45 -7.08 -0.05 1.22
CA VAL A 45 -7.73 -0.94 0.27
C VAL A 45 -7.50 -0.40 -1.13
N LYS A 46 -6.86 -1.20 -1.97
CA LYS A 46 -6.79 -0.99 -3.41
C LYS A 46 -8.03 -1.63 -4.03
N LEU A 47 -8.90 -0.80 -4.60
CA LEU A 47 -10.16 -1.26 -5.17
C LEU A 47 -9.94 -2.08 -6.45
N ALA A 48 -10.85 -3.02 -6.71
CA ALA A 48 -10.90 -3.79 -7.95
C ALA A 48 -10.80 -2.86 -9.17
N GLY A 49 -9.98 -3.24 -10.16
CA GLY A 49 -9.61 -2.38 -11.30
C GLY A 49 -8.32 -1.57 -11.10
N GLY A 50 -7.78 -1.55 -9.87
CA GLY A 50 -6.35 -1.37 -9.61
C GLY A 50 -5.77 0.04 -9.66
N ILE A 51 -6.59 1.08 -9.82
CA ILE A 51 -6.11 2.47 -9.93
C ILE A 51 -6.31 3.26 -8.63
N LYS A 52 -7.39 3.00 -7.90
CA LYS A 52 -7.74 3.76 -6.68
C LYS A 52 -7.39 2.98 -5.41
N THR A 53 -6.60 3.61 -4.56
CA THR A 53 -6.33 3.15 -3.19
C THR A 53 -7.01 4.11 -2.23
N VAL A 54 -7.69 3.58 -1.21
CA VAL A 54 -8.37 4.36 -0.17
C VAL A 54 -7.95 3.86 1.21
N ALA A 55 -7.99 4.73 2.22
CA ALA A 55 -7.83 4.31 3.60
C ALA A 55 -8.99 3.37 4.01
N ALA A 56 -8.68 2.29 4.70
CA ALA A 56 -9.68 1.38 5.25
C ALA A 56 -10.38 2.01 6.45
N PHE A 57 -11.65 1.68 6.65
CA PHE A 57 -12.43 2.10 7.81
C PHE A 57 -13.41 0.99 8.22
N ALA A 58 -13.88 1.04 9.47
CA ALA A 58 -14.86 0.07 9.99
C ALA A 58 -16.17 0.09 9.18
N ASN A 59 -16.76 -1.08 8.98
CA ASN A 59 -17.89 -1.35 8.09
C ASN A 59 -17.65 -1.05 6.60
N MET A 60 -16.39 -0.89 6.16
CA MET A 60 -16.09 -0.73 4.74
C MET A 60 -16.44 -2.01 3.98
N PRO A 61 -17.37 -1.97 3.00
CA PRO A 61 -17.71 -3.15 2.21
C PRO A 61 -16.55 -3.52 1.29
N LEU A 62 -16.35 -4.82 1.11
CA LEU A 62 -15.31 -5.37 0.26
C LEU A 62 -15.94 -6.14 -0.91
N SER A 63 -15.37 -5.95 -2.09
CA SER A 63 -15.77 -6.60 -3.33
C SER A 63 -14.70 -7.57 -3.82
N GLN A 64 -15.11 -8.52 -4.66
CA GLN A 64 -14.14 -9.37 -5.35
C GLN A 64 -13.16 -8.51 -6.16
N GLY A 65 -11.87 -8.82 -6.04
CA GLY A 65 -10.79 -8.09 -6.69
C GLY A 65 -10.16 -6.99 -5.83
N ASP A 66 -10.78 -6.60 -4.71
CA ASP A 66 -10.18 -5.66 -3.76
C ASP A 66 -8.94 -6.27 -3.10
N GLN A 67 -7.96 -5.42 -2.80
CA GLN A 67 -6.73 -5.81 -2.09
C GLN A 67 -6.57 -4.97 -0.83
N ILE A 68 -6.41 -5.64 0.31
CA ILE A 68 -6.14 -5.04 1.61
C ILE A 68 -4.63 -5.06 1.83
N LEU A 69 -4.07 -3.91 2.22
CA LEU A 69 -2.67 -3.73 2.56
C LEU A 69 -2.57 -3.20 3.99
N THR A 70 -1.81 -3.89 4.84
CA THR A 70 -1.52 -3.46 6.21
C THR A 70 -0.05 -3.02 6.31
N GLY A 71 0.20 -1.89 6.97
CA GLY A 71 1.55 -1.45 7.33
C GLY A 71 2.18 -2.27 8.47
N HIS A 72 3.38 -1.85 8.89
CA HIS A 72 4.25 -2.57 9.84
C HIS A 72 3.68 -2.76 11.26
N ASN A 73 2.77 -1.88 11.69
CA ASN A 73 2.07 -1.98 12.98
C ASN A 73 0.56 -1.92 12.79
N ALA A 74 0.07 -2.44 11.66
CA ALA A 74 -1.33 -2.37 11.30
C ALA A 74 -1.98 -3.75 11.28
N SER A 75 -3.31 -3.77 11.41
CA SER A 75 -4.12 -4.98 11.35
C SER A 75 -5.52 -4.63 10.87
N ALA A 76 -6.16 -5.56 10.20
CA ALA A 76 -7.55 -5.46 9.77
C ALA A 76 -8.31 -6.74 10.11
N ILE A 77 -9.53 -6.62 10.59
CA ILE A 77 -10.43 -7.75 10.76
C ILE A 77 -11.44 -7.72 9.63
N VAL A 78 -11.50 -8.79 8.84
CA VAL A 78 -12.48 -8.97 7.76
C VAL A 78 -13.51 -9.99 8.19
N ARG A 79 -14.77 -9.57 8.24
CA ARG A 79 -15.92 -10.46 8.46
C ARG A 79 -16.59 -10.79 7.15
N VAL A 80 -17.04 -12.03 7.05
CA VAL A 80 -17.81 -12.54 5.93
C VAL A 80 -19.08 -13.16 6.49
N ALA A 81 -20.23 -12.77 5.95
CA ALA A 81 -21.50 -13.26 6.45
C ALA A 81 -21.80 -14.70 6.01
N LYS A 82 -21.37 -15.11 4.80
CA LYS A 82 -21.65 -16.43 4.22
C LYS A 82 -20.52 -16.92 3.28
N PRO A 83 -19.83 -18.04 3.59
CA PRO A 83 -19.86 -18.68 4.90
C PRO A 83 -19.38 -17.74 6.00
N GLU A 84 -19.91 -17.92 7.21
CA GLU A 84 -19.56 -17.07 8.34
C GLU A 84 -18.08 -17.27 8.70
N SER A 85 -17.30 -16.19 8.61
CA SER A 85 -15.89 -16.24 9.00
C SER A 85 -15.40 -14.88 9.49
N VAL A 86 -14.37 -14.95 10.34
CA VAL A 86 -13.63 -13.81 10.87
C VAL A 86 -12.16 -14.03 10.54
N ASN A 87 -11.58 -13.09 9.79
CA ASN A 87 -10.23 -13.19 9.26
C ASN A 87 -9.42 -12.00 9.78
N THR A 88 -8.48 -12.23 10.69
CA THR A 88 -7.59 -11.19 11.23
C THR A 88 -6.31 -11.16 10.41
N ILE A 89 -6.08 -10.06 9.70
CA ILE A 89 -4.93 -9.82 8.85
C ILE A 89 -3.87 -9.10 9.70
N GLY A 90 -2.68 -9.70 9.83
CA GLY A 90 -1.57 -9.13 10.58
C GLY A 90 -0.86 -7.99 9.84
N PRO A 91 0.24 -7.48 10.41
CA PRO A 91 1.07 -6.45 9.79
C PRO A 91 1.75 -6.92 8.52
N ASP A 92 2.25 -5.96 7.75
CA ASP A 92 3.03 -6.17 6.52
C ASP A 92 2.37 -7.18 5.56
N SER A 93 1.04 -7.17 5.52
CA SER A 93 0.25 -8.18 4.83
C SER A 93 -0.41 -7.61 3.58
N ARG A 94 -0.51 -8.46 2.56
CA ARG A 94 -1.27 -8.18 1.34
C ARG A 94 -2.26 -9.30 1.11
N VAL A 95 -3.55 -8.98 1.23
CA VAL A 95 -4.65 -9.92 1.06
C VAL A 95 -5.54 -9.47 -0.08
N SER A 96 -5.94 -10.36 -0.97
CA SER A 96 -6.92 -10.07 -2.03
C SER A 96 -8.22 -10.84 -1.80
N ILE A 97 -9.35 -10.22 -2.10
CA ILE A 97 -10.64 -10.92 -2.16
C ILE A 97 -10.71 -11.64 -3.51
N ALA A 98 -10.23 -12.88 -3.55
CA ALA A 98 -10.09 -13.64 -4.80
C ALA A 98 -11.46 -14.06 -5.35
N LYS A 99 -12.38 -14.45 -4.48
CA LYS A 99 -13.74 -14.86 -4.88
C LYS A 99 -14.76 -14.51 -3.81
N LEU A 100 -15.85 -13.89 -4.23
CA LEU A 100 -17.02 -13.66 -3.39
C LEU A 100 -18.26 -13.93 -4.24
N ALA A 101 -18.81 -15.14 -4.13
CA ALA A 101 -19.94 -15.55 -4.94
C ALA A 101 -21.02 -16.20 -4.06
N ARG A 102 -22.27 -15.75 -4.22
CA ARG A 102 -23.43 -16.36 -3.57
C ARG A 102 -24.34 -16.97 -4.63
N LYS A 103 -24.63 -18.26 -4.50
CA LYS A 103 -25.60 -18.97 -5.34
C LYS A 103 -26.62 -19.67 -4.45
N THR A 104 -27.80 -19.96 -5.00
CA THR A 104 -28.83 -20.75 -4.31
C THR A 104 -28.32 -22.14 -3.89
N ALA A 105 -27.36 -22.69 -4.64
CA ALA A 105 -26.74 -23.99 -4.40
C ALA A 105 -25.51 -23.96 -3.46
N GLY A 106 -25.11 -22.79 -2.95
CA GLY A 106 -23.93 -22.63 -2.08
C GLY A 106 -23.19 -21.31 -2.28
N SER A 107 -22.52 -20.84 -1.24
CA SER A 107 -21.70 -19.62 -1.24
C SER A 107 -20.22 -19.99 -1.28
N LYS A 108 -19.43 -19.27 -2.09
CA LYS A 108 -17.99 -19.47 -2.23
C LYS A 108 -17.25 -18.21 -1.82
N PHE A 109 -16.33 -18.37 -0.88
CA PHE A 109 -15.45 -17.30 -0.41
C PHE A 109 -13.99 -17.75 -0.54
N SER A 110 -13.16 -16.92 -1.18
CA SER A 110 -11.71 -17.14 -1.29
C SER A 110 -10.96 -15.85 -0.97
N LEU A 111 -10.01 -15.95 -0.02
CA LEU A 111 -9.01 -14.92 0.26
C LEU A 111 -7.65 -15.39 -0.25
N LYS A 112 -6.89 -14.49 -0.88
CA LYS A 112 -5.51 -14.77 -1.27
C LYS A 112 -4.53 -13.97 -0.44
N LEU A 113 -3.74 -14.64 0.40
CA LEU A 113 -2.64 -14.05 1.16
C LEU A 113 -1.37 -14.10 0.32
N TRP A 114 -0.88 -12.94 -0.11
CA TRP A 114 0.35 -12.84 -0.90
C TRP A 114 1.62 -12.82 -0.05
N THR A 115 1.54 -12.13 1.09
CA THR A 115 2.63 -11.98 2.06
C THR A 115 2.03 -11.57 3.40
N GLY A 116 2.77 -11.82 4.48
CA GLY A 116 2.36 -11.50 5.85
C GLY A 116 1.64 -12.66 6.51
N SER A 117 0.66 -12.36 7.36
CA SER A 117 -0.04 -13.39 8.16
C SER A 117 -1.54 -13.14 8.26
N MET A 118 -2.30 -14.21 8.39
CA MET A 118 -3.75 -14.17 8.54
C MET A 118 -4.23 -15.29 9.46
N TRP A 119 -4.90 -14.92 10.54
CA TRP A 119 -5.66 -15.84 11.38
C TRP A 119 -7.08 -15.95 10.81
N ASN A 120 -7.56 -17.17 10.62
CA ASN A 120 -8.85 -17.45 10.02
C ASN A 120 -9.67 -18.28 11.01
N SER A 121 -10.86 -17.78 11.33
CA SER A 121 -11.87 -18.49 12.10
C SER A 121 -13.08 -18.67 11.18
N VAL A 122 -13.28 -19.89 10.70
CA VAL A 122 -14.34 -20.22 9.73
C VAL A 122 -15.34 -21.15 10.40
N ASN A 123 -16.60 -20.74 10.45
CA ASN A 123 -17.66 -21.57 11.03
C ASN A 123 -17.93 -22.80 10.17
N ALA A 124 -18.64 -23.78 10.75
CA ALA A 124 -19.07 -24.97 10.03
C ALA A 124 -19.86 -24.59 8.76
N LEU A 125 -19.46 -25.14 7.62
CA LEU A 125 -20.06 -24.83 6.32
C LEU A 125 -21.32 -25.65 6.07
N SER A 126 -22.33 -25.04 5.45
CA SER A 126 -23.50 -25.77 4.94
C SER A 126 -23.12 -26.61 3.72
N ALA A 127 -23.97 -27.58 3.35
CA ALA A 127 -23.76 -28.35 2.13
C ALA A 127 -23.70 -27.42 0.90
N GLY A 128 -22.60 -27.48 0.14
CA GLY A 128 -22.36 -26.65 -1.05
C GLY A 128 -21.60 -25.34 -0.80
N ASP A 129 -21.39 -24.93 0.46
CA ASP A 129 -20.54 -23.78 0.79
C ASP A 129 -19.05 -24.15 0.70
N GLU A 130 -18.22 -23.20 0.28
CA GLU A 130 -16.77 -23.37 0.12
C GLU A 130 -16.03 -22.17 0.71
N ALA A 131 -15.09 -22.44 1.63
CA ALA A 131 -14.17 -21.46 2.16
C ALA A 131 -12.73 -21.88 1.82
N VAL A 132 -12.01 -20.98 1.14
CA VAL A 132 -10.66 -21.23 0.63
C VAL A 132 -9.74 -20.09 1.04
N VAL A 133 -8.52 -20.44 1.48
CA VAL A 133 -7.42 -19.48 1.55
C VAL A 133 -6.37 -19.87 0.54
N GLU A 134 -6.06 -18.96 -0.38
CA GLU A 134 -5.03 -19.13 -1.39
C GLU A 134 -3.74 -18.43 -0.96
N THR A 135 -2.61 -18.98 -1.37
CA THR A 135 -1.29 -18.36 -1.30
C THR A 135 -0.61 -18.49 -2.66
N PRO A 136 0.55 -17.85 -2.90
CA PRO A 136 1.27 -18.03 -4.15
C PRO A 136 1.63 -19.49 -4.48
N GLY A 137 1.73 -20.37 -3.47
CA GLY A 137 2.18 -21.75 -3.63
C GLY A 137 1.21 -22.83 -3.14
N ALA A 138 0.01 -22.47 -2.67
CA ALA A 138 -0.94 -23.43 -2.14
C ALA A 138 -2.39 -22.93 -2.18
N ARG A 139 -3.33 -23.86 -2.25
CA ARG A 139 -4.76 -23.65 -1.99
C ARG A 139 -5.14 -24.41 -0.72
N LEU A 140 -5.74 -23.71 0.24
CA LEU A 140 -6.11 -24.26 1.54
C LEU A 140 -7.64 -24.39 1.62
N ASN A 141 -8.15 -25.62 1.60
CA ASN A 141 -9.57 -25.90 1.70
C ASN A 141 -9.94 -26.20 3.16
N VAL A 142 -10.95 -25.49 3.67
CA VAL A 142 -11.32 -25.55 5.09
C VAL A 142 -12.82 -25.67 5.30
N ARG A 143 -13.21 -26.23 6.44
CA ARG A 143 -14.62 -26.35 6.87
C ARG A 143 -14.64 -26.51 8.38
N GLY A 144 -15.19 -25.52 9.09
CA GLY A 144 -15.18 -25.51 10.55
C GLY A 144 -13.75 -25.48 11.11
N THR A 145 -12.96 -24.48 10.77
CA THR A 145 -11.51 -24.51 11.01
C THR A 145 -11.02 -23.18 11.59
N ASN A 146 -10.17 -23.28 12.61
CA ASN A 146 -9.44 -22.15 13.19
C ASN A 146 -7.95 -22.34 12.92
N PHE A 147 -7.37 -21.50 12.05
CA PHE A 147 -6.02 -21.73 11.55
C PHE A 147 -5.28 -20.44 11.22
N LEU A 148 -3.96 -20.49 11.38
CA LEU A 148 -3.03 -19.44 11.00
C LEU A 148 -2.39 -19.79 9.65
N VAL A 149 -2.33 -18.81 8.75
CA VAL A 149 -1.53 -18.88 7.53
C VAL A 149 -0.51 -17.76 7.57
N ARG A 150 0.73 -18.06 7.19
CA ARG A 150 1.80 -17.08 7.03
C ARG A 150 2.56 -17.33 5.73
N VAL A 151 2.81 -16.26 5.00
CA VAL A 151 3.69 -16.24 3.82
C VAL A 151 4.81 -15.26 4.10
N GLN A 152 5.99 -15.80 4.38
CA GLN A 152 7.18 -15.00 4.67
C GLN A 152 7.74 -14.34 3.40
N ALA A 153 8.58 -13.33 3.55
CA ALA A 153 9.19 -12.60 2.44
C ALA A 153 10.12 -13.49 1.58
N ASP A 154 10.68 -14.55 2.17
CA ASP A 154 11.46 -15.57 1.47
C ASP A 154 10.59 -16.51 0.63
N GLY A 155 9.26 -16.49 0.79
CA GLY A 155 8.30 -17.38 0.14
C GLY A 155 7.94 -18.63 0.95
N THR A 156 8.47 -18.78 2.17
CA THR A 156 8.10 -19.86 3.08
C THR A 156 6.63 -19.75 3.47
N LEU A 157 5.90 -20.85 3.26
CA LEU A 157 4.52 -21.02 3.67
C LEU A 157 4.48 -21.77 5.01
N SER A 158 3.80 -21.17 5.98
CA SER A 158 3.46 -21.81 7.24
C SER A 158 1.95 -21.88 7.40
N VAL A 159 1.41 -23.06 7.71
CA VAL A 159 0.00 -23.27 8.01
C VAL A 159 -0.10 -24.00 9.33
N PHE A 160 -0.84 -23.46 10.29
CA PHE A 160 -1.04 -24.06 11.60
C PHE A 160 -2.54 -24.18 11.89
N ALA A 161 -3.01 -25.37 12.26
CA ALA A 161 -4.41 -25.61 12.62
C ALA A 161 -4.56 -25.72 14.14
N ALA A 162 -5.33 -24.82 14.75
CA ALA A 162 -5.68 -24.89 16.18
C ALA A 162 -6.91 -25.79 16.41
N SER A 163 -7.83 -25.81 15.45
CA SER A 163 -8.96 -26.73 15.41
C SER A 163 -9.43 -26.95 13.96
N GLY A 164 -10.15 -28.05 13.74
CA GLY A 164 -10.59 -28.45 12.40
C GLY A 164 -9.44 -28.95 11.53
N LEU A 165 -9.76 -29.29 10.28
CA LEU A 165 -8.80 -29.83 9.31
C LEU A 165 -8.56 -28.82 8.18
N VAL A 166 -7.30 -28.61 7.81
CA VAL A 166 -6.89 -27.82 6.63
C VAL A 166 -6.30 -28.76 5.59
N GLU A 167 -6.99 -28.91 4.45
CA GLU A 167 -6.42 -29.59 3.29
C GLU A 167 -5.62 -28.58 2.48
N ALA A 168 -4.31 -28.81 2.36
CA ALA A 168 -3.39 -27.92 1.65
C ALA A 168 -2.97 -28.57 0.33
N ASP A 169 -3.51 -28.06 -0.78
CA ASP A 169 -3.12 -28.43 -2.14
C ASP A 169 -1.92 -27.57 -2.55
N LEU A 170 -0.72 -28.15 -2.52
CA LEU A 170 0.52 -27.44 -2.85
C LEU A 170 0.75 -27.46 -4.36
N THR A 171 1.00 -26.28 -4.93
CA THR A 171 1.28 -26.16 -6.37
C THR A 171 2.68 -26.67 -6.67
N THR A 172 2.81 -27.76 -7.43
CA THR A 172 4.12 -28.30 -7.84
C THR A 172 4.46 -27.86 -9.27
N LYS A 173 5.77 -27.76 -9.58
CA LYS A 173 6.26 -27.51 -10.95
C LYS A 173 6.34 -28.80 -11.79
N SER A 174 5.99 -29.96 -11.22
CA SER A 174 6.14 -31.26 -11.85
C SER A 174 4.78 -31.87 -12.15
N SER A 175 4.62 -32.42 -13.34
CA SER A 175 3.40 -33.02 -13.89
C SER A 175 2.94 -34.33 -13.23
N SER A 176 3.26 -34.55 -11.95
CA SER A 176 2.94 -35.76 -11.18
C SER A 176 2.04 -35.42 -9.99
N GLY A 177 0.74 -35.24 -10.24
CA GLY A 177 -0.30 -35.12 -9.21
C GLY A 177 -0.23 -33.86 -8.33
N ASP A 178 -1.38 -33.38 -7.88
CA ASP A 178 -1.45 -32.35 -6.86
C ASP A 178 -0.81 -32.87 -5.55
N ALA A 179 0.12 -32.11 -4.98
CA ALA A 179 0.78 -32.43 -3.72
C ALA A 179 -0.11 -31.98 -2.57
N SER A 180 -1.12 -32.77 -2.22
CA SER A 180 -2.06 -32.43 -1.15
C SER A 180 -1.64 -33.03 0.18
N ILE A 181 -1.80 -32.27 1.26
CA ILE A 181 -1.52 -32.72 2.62
C ILE A 181 -2.55 -32.18 3.61
N LEU A 182 -2.92 -33.00 4.59
CA LEU A 182 -3.88 -32.62 5.62
C LEU A 182 -3.17 -32.13 6.88
N VAL A 183 -3.43 -30.89 7.29
CA VAL A 183 -2.96 -30.31 8.55
C VAL A 183 -4.08 -30.44 9.58
N ALA A 184 -3.85 -31.27 10.60
CA ALA A 184 -4.81 -31.53 11.67
C ALA A 184 -4.57 -30.61 12.89
N PRO A 185 -5.49 -30.57 13.87
CA PRO A 185 -5.33 -29.73 15.06
C PRO A 185 -3.99 -29.99 15.77
N THR A 186 -3.36 -28.91 16.27
CA THR A 186 -2.00 -28.84 16.83
C THR A 186 -0.86 -29.07 15.84
N GLN A 187 -1.15 -29.43 14.59
CA GLN A 187 -0.10 -29.57 13.57
C GLN A 187 0.19 -28.24 12.87
N GLN A 188 1.44 -28.11 12.48
CA GLN A 188 1.95 -27.04 11.64
C GLN A 188 2.67 -27.64 10.44
N LEU A 189 2.29 -27.17 9.25
CA LEU A 189 3.00 -27.36 7.99
C LEU A 189 3.96 -26.18 7.80
N ASN A 190 5.23 -26.47 7.55
CA ASN A 190 6.20 -25.48 7.09
C ASN A 190 6.85 -25.99 5.80
N VAL A 191 6.66 -25.26 4.70
CA VAL A 191 7.22 -25.66 3.40
C VAL A 191 7.71 -24.46 2.63
N PHE A 192 8.71 -24.68 1.79
CA PHE A 192 9.04 -23.77 0.71
C PHE A 192 8.37 -24.31 -0.57
N PRO A 193 7.27 -23.71 -1.08
CA PRO A 193 6.51 -24.30 -2.18
C PRO A 193 7.32 -24.55 -3.45
N ALA A 194 8.38 -23.78 -3.68
CA ALA A 194 9.29 -23.98 -4.81
C ALA A 194 10.28 -25.15 -4.62
N ASN A 195 10.39 -25.73 -3.42
CA ASN A 195 11.27 -26.85 -3.08
C ASN A 195 10.63 -27.73 -1.99
N LEU A 196 9.56 -28.43 -2.37
CA LEU A 196 8.86 -29.35 -1.49
C LEU A 196 9.75 -30.53 -1.07
N PRO A 197 9.56 -31.10 0.13
CA PRO A 197 10.22 -32.34 0.50
C PRO A 197 9.75 -33.50 -0.38
N ARG A 198 10.54 -34.57 -0.41
CA ARG A 198 10.16 -35.82 -1.10
C ARG A 198 8.92 -36.46 -0.48
N GLU A 199 8.87 -36.47 0.85
CA GLU A 199 7.74 -36.98 1.64
C GLU A 199 7.08 -35.80 2.36
N LEU A 200 5.88 -35.40 1.92
CA LEU A 200 5.22 -34.19 2.44
C LEU A 200 4.90 -34.29 3.94
N HIS A 201 4.57 -35.48 4.45
CA HIS A 201 4.29 -35.70 5.88
C HIS A 201 5.48 -35.37 6.79
N ASN A 202 6.70 -35.36 6.26
CA ASN A 202 7.87 -34.91 7.01
C ASN A 202 7.87 -33.40 7.27
N ALA A 203 7.11 -32.60 6.52
CA ALA A 203 6.94 -31.17 6.77
C ALA A 203 5.87 -30.84 7.81
N LEU A 204 5.14 -31.85 8.32
CA LEU A 204 4.19 -31.70 9.42
C LEU A 204 4.88 -31.90 10.76
N THR A 205 4.68 -30.95 11.68
CA THR A 205 5.21 -30.98 13.04
C THR A 205 4.11 -30.62 14.03
N ILE A 206 4.24 -31.02 15.30
CA ILE A 206 3.42 -30.43 16.36
C ILE A 206 3.90 -29.00 16.60
N VAL A 207 2.96 -28.08 16.82
CA VAL A 207 3.26 -26.67 17.01
C VAL A 207 4.19 -26.44 18.20
N ASP A 208 5.24 -25.65 17.96
CA ASP A 208 6.05 -25.05 19.02
C ASP A 208 5.42 -23.72 19.41
N VAL A 209 4.84 -23.66 20.61
CA VAL A 209 4.11 -22.47 21.06
C VAL A 209 5.05 -21.28 21.29
N GLU A 210 6.29 -21.51 21.75
CA GLU A 210 7.26 -20.44 21.96
C GLU A 210 7.62 -19.80 20.60
N GLU A 211 7.92 -20.62 19.60
CA GLU A 211 8.24 -20.11 18.26
C GLU A 211 7.00 -19.50 17.58
N LEU A 212 5.80 -20.08 17.75
CA LEU A 212 4.54 -19.49 17.28
C LEU A 212 4.35 -18.07 17.85
N VAL A 213 4.53 -17.89 19.16
CA VAL A 213 4.36 -16.60 19.83
C VAL A 213 5.44 -15.61 19.42
N LYS A 214 6.69 -16.05 19.34
CA LYS A 214 7.82 -15.23 18.91
C LYS A 214 7.61 -14.66 17.51
N GLN A 215 7.15 -15.49 16.59
CA GLN A 215 6.92 -15.12 15.19
C GLN A 215 5.57 -14.43 14.93
N SER A 216 4.64 -14.46 15.89
CA SER A 216 3.34 -13.81 15.76
C SER A 216 3.36 -12.40 16.36
N ASN A 217 2.56 -11.52 15.77
CA ASN A 217 2.38 -10.18 16.30
C ASN A 217 1.18 -10.14 17.29
N PRO A 218 1.06 -9.08 18.10
CA PRO A 218 0.00 -8.98 19.11
C PRO A 218 -1.43 -9.13 18.58
N PHE A 219 -1.73 -8.63 17.36
CA PHE A 219 -3.08 -8.73 16.78
C PHE A 219 -3.45 -10.19 16.47
N ILE A 220 -2.54 -10.98 15.90
CA ILE A 220 -2.77 -12.40 15.62
C ILE A 220 -2.88 -13.21 16.92
N LEU A 221 -2.05 -12.92 17.93
CA LEU A 221 -2.13 -13.58 19.23
C LEU A 221 -3.47 -13.31 19.93
N LYS A 222 -3.94 -12.06 19.93
CA LYS A 222 -5.28 -11.71 20.45
C LYS A 222 -6.38 -12.43 19.67
N ALA A 223 -6.26 -12.55 18.35
CA ALA A 223 -7.25 -13.25 17.52
C ALA A 223 -7.30 -14.76 17.82
N ILE A 224 -6.15 -15.42 17.99
CA ILE A 224 -6.08 -16.84 18.40
C ILE A 224 -6.80 -17.03 19.74
N ILE A 225 -6.51 -16.17 20.73
CA ILE A 225 -7.11 -16.25 22.06
C ILE A 225 -8.61 -15.92 21.99
N ALA A 226 -9.03 -14.92 21.24
CA ALA A 226 -10.44 -14.58 21.06
C ALA A 226 -11.25 -15.72 20.42
N SER A 227 -10.63 -16.57 19.61
CA SER A 227 -11.25 -17.75 19.00
C SER A 227 -11.42 -18.96 19.93
N THR A 228 -11.06 -18.86 21.22
CA THR A 228 -11.08 -19.98 22.20
C THR A 228 -12.37 -20.79 22.17
N SER A 229 -13.55 -20.14 22.26
CA SER A 229 -14.82 -20.86 22.34
C SER A 229 -15.10 -21.70 21.10
N ALA A 230 -14.75 -21.19 19.91
CA ALA A 230 -14.90 -21.91 18.66
C ALA A 230 -13.91 -23.09 18.58
N ILE A 231 -12.66 -22.87 19.01
CA ILE A 231 -11.60 -23.89 19.06
C ILE A 231 -11.99 -25.04 19.98
N ILE A 232 -12.46 -24.75 21.20
CA ILE A 232 -12.90 -25.78 22.16
C ILE A 232 -14.06 -26.59 21.59
N THR A 233 -15.06 -25.92 21.01
CA THR A 233 -16.23 -26.59 20.44
C THR A 233 -15.84 -27.58 19.34
N GLU A 234 -15.01 -27.14 18.39
CA GLU A 234 -14.55 -27.96 17.27
C GLU A 234 -13.63 -29.10 17.74
N ASN A 235 -12.70 -28.82 18.65
CA ASN A 235 -11.78 -29.83 19.20
C ASN A 235 -12.52 -30.89 20.01
N ASN A 236 -13.55 -30.51 20.78
CA ASN A 236 -14.38 -31.48 21.51
C ASN A 236 -15.13 -32.41 20.54
N ALA A 237 -15.70 -31.88 19.46
CA ALA A 237 -16.34 -32.69 18.43
C ALA A 237 -15.35 -33.65 17.76
N PHE A 238 -14.13 -33.19 17.48
CA PHE A 238 -13.07 -34.00 16.90
C PHE A 238 -12.61 -35.12 17.85
N ILE A 239 -12.36 -34.82 19.14
CA ILE A 239 -11.99 -35.85 20.13
C ILE A 239 -13.11 -36.88 20.29
N GLN A 240 -14.37 -36.46 20.29
CA GLN A 240 -15.52 -37.38 20.36
C GLN A 240 -15.57 -38.33 19.15
N SER A 241 -15.27 -37.85 17.93
CA SER A 241 -15.22 -38.73 16.76
C SER A 241 -14.08 -39.75 16.87
N LEU A 242 -12.89 -39.32 17.29
CA LEU A 242 -11.75 -40.23 17.49
C LEU A 242 -12.03 -41.28 18.58
N GLN A 243 -12.67 -40.87 19.67
CA GLN A 243 -13.06 -41.77 20.76
C GLN A 243 -14.06 -42.82 20.28
N LYS A 244 -15.02 -42.43 19.43
CA LYS A 244 -16.02 -43.35 18.88
C LYS A 244 -15.36 -44.46 18.04
N ASP A 245 -14.40 -44.10 17.20
CA ASP A 245 -13.70 -45.06 16.33
C ASP A 245 -12.81 -46.04 17.14
N LEU A 246 -12.11 -45.51 18.16
CA LEU A 246 -11.32 -46.33 19.08
C LEU A 246 -12.18 -47.31 19.88
N ASN A 247 -13.38 -46.90 20.32
CA ASN A 247 -14.32 -47.77 21.03
C ASN A 247 -14.81 -48.94 20.16
N THR A 248 -14.76 -48.80 18.82
CA THR A 248 -15.05 -49.89 17.88
C THR A 248 -13.80 -50.70 17.50
N ASN A 249 -12.70 -50.60 18.27
CA ASN A 249 -11.40 -51.22 18.00
C ASN A 249 -10.88 -50.96 16.57
N THR A 250 -11.24 -49.81 16.01
CA THR A 250 -10.83 -49.40 14.67
C THR A 250 -9.87 -48.22 14.83
N GLN A 251 -8.76 -48.21 14.09
CA GLN A 251 -7.90 -47.04 14.06
C GLN A 251 -8.71 -45.88 13.44
N PRO A 252 -8.79 -44.70 14.09
CA PRO A 252 -9.47 -43.56 13.50
C PRO A 252 -8.84 -43.20 12.16
N VAL A 253 -9.67 -43.10 11.12
CA VAL A 253 -9.26 -42.60 9.80
C VAL A 253 -9.63 -41.14 9.74
N ILE A 254 -8.62 -40.27 9.74
CA ILE A 254 -8.81 -38.83 9.64
C ILE A 254 -8.52 -38.44 8.20
N GLU A 255 -9.56 -38.14 7.44
CA GLU A 255 -9.42 -37.77 6.03
C GLU A 255 -10.28 -36.56 5.65
N ARG A 256 -9.86 -35.89 4.58
CA ARG A 256 -10.62 -34.83 3.91
C ARG A 256 -10.20 -34.76 2.46
N GLY A 257 -11.16 -34.66 1.55
CA GLY A 257 -10.86 -34.54 0.12
C GLY A 257 -10.15 -35.76 -0.48
N GLY A 258 -10.18 -36.91 0.20
CA GLY A 258 -9.39 -38.10 -0.16
C GLY A 258 -7.93 -38.05 0.30
N VAL A 259 -7.57 -37.07 1.14
CA VAL A 259 -6.24 -36.94 1.76
C VAL A 259 -6.33 -37.38 3.21
N GLU A 260 -5.51 -38.37 3.60
CA GLU A 260 -5.41 -38.85 4.97
C GLU A 260 -4.43 -38.01 5.81
N SER A 261 -4.73 -37.87 7.10
CA SER A 261 -3.81 -37.29 8.08
C SER A 261 -2.76 -38.31 8.52
N ASP A 262 -1.59 -37.83 8.92
CA ASP A 262 -0.55 -38.63 9.57
C ASP A 262 -0.67 -38.69 11.10
N ILE A 263 -1.77 -38.16 11.66
CA ILE A 263 -2.08 -38.28 13.09
C ILE A 263 -2.18 -39.75 13.48
N TYR A 264 -1.42 -40.11 14.49
CA TYR A 264 -1.27 -41.49 14.96
C TYR A 264 -1.86 -41.67 16.35
N ILE A 265 -3.01 -42.34 16.42
CA ILE A 265 -3.73 -42.66 17.67
C ILE A 265 -4.26 -44.08 17.58
N ARG A 266 -3.72 -44.99 18.41
CA ARG A 266 -4.08 -46.41 18.48
C ARG A 266 -4.59 -46.85 19.85
N SER A 267 -4.50 -45.98 20.86
CA SER A 267 -4.89 -46.29 22.23
C SER A 267 -5.59 -45.12 22.92
N GLN A 268 -6.32 -45.42 23.99
CA GLN A 268 -6.94 -44.40 24.83
C GLN A 268 -5.89 -43.46 25.46
N GLN A 269 -4.69 -43.98 25.77
CA GLN A 269 -3.60 -43.17 26.33
C GLN A 269 -3.07 -42.15 25.31
N GLU A 270 -2.89 -42.55 24.05
CA GLU A 270 -2.48 -41.64 22.98
C GLU A 270 -3.56 -40.60 22.69
N LEU A 271 -4.84 -41.00 22.70
CA LEU A 271 -5.96 -40.06 22.57
C LEU A 271 -5.97 -39.04 23.71
N GLN A 272 -5.72 -39.46 24.95
CA GLN A 272 -5.64 -38.56 26.11
C GLN A 272 -4.48 -37.58 25.99
N ALA A 273 -3.30 -38.03 25.56
CA ALA A 273 -2.15 -37.16 25.35
C ALA A 273 -2.42 -36.13 24.24
N TYR A 274 -3.06 -36.54 23.15
CA TYR A 274 -3.45 -35.65 22.06
C TYR A 274 -4.54 -34.65 22.49
N ALA A 275 -5.56 -35.10 23.23
CA ALA A 275 -6.59 -34.23 23.80
C ALA A 275 -6.01 -33.21 24.80
N ALA A 276 -5.01 -33.61 25.59
CA ALA A 276 -4.29 -32.70 26.49
C ALA A 276 -3.59 -31.58 25.71
N ASN A 277 -2.92 -31.88 24.59
CA ASN A 277 -2.35 -30.84 23.73
C ASN A 277 -3.40 -29.83 23.24
N LEU A 278 -4.57 -30.31 22.80
CA LEU A 278 -5.65 -29.44 22.33
C LEU A 278 -6.18 -28.53 23.45
N ASN A 279 -6.41 -29.09 24.64
CA ASN A 279 -6.93 -28.34 25.79
C ASN A 279 -5.92 -27.33 26.32
N ASN A 280 -4.62 -27.65 26.26
CA ASN A 280 -3.57 -26.80 26.80
C ASN A 280 -3.10 -25.72 25.81
N PHE A 281 -3.41 -25.85 24.52
CA PHE A 281 -2.88 -24.96 23.47
C PHE A 281 -3.11 -23.48 23.75
N ILE A 282 -4.35 -23.06 24.00
CA ILE A 282 -4.65 -21.62 24.18
C ILE A 282 -4.04 -21.07 25.47
N SER A 283 -4.05 -21.84 26.56
CA SER A 283 -3.39 -21.45 27.80
C SER A 283 -1.88 -21.28 27.60
N ASN A 284 -1.24 -22.17 26.83
CA ASN A 284 0.18 -22.01 26.48
C ASN A 284 0.41 -20.76 25.65
N VAL A 285 -0.42 -20.48 24.63
CA VAL A 285 -0.29 -19.25 23.82
C VAL A 285 -0.45 -18.00 24.68
N ALA A 286 -1.44 -17.97 25.57
CA ALA A 286 -1.70 -16.83 26.45
C ALA A 286 -0.57 -16.61 27.46
N TYR A 287 -0.10 -17.68 28.10
CA TYR A 287 1.04 -17.65 29.02
C TYR A 287 2.30 -17.15 28.32
N GLU A 288 2.64 -17.74 27.17
CA GLU A 288 3.83 -17.39 26.40
C GLU A 288 3.76 -15.96 25.85
N ALA A 289 2.59 -15.48 25.45
CA ALA A 289 2.42 -14.11 24.97
C ALA A 289 2.72 -13.06 26.06
N VAL A 290 2.36 -13.34 27.32
CA VAL A 290 2.72 -12.47 28.47
C VAL A 290 4.20 -12.62 28.81
N ARG A 291 4.70 -13.86 28.88
CA ARG A 291 6.11 -14.14 29.19
C ARG A 291 7.05 -13.45 28.20
N ALA A 292 6.72 -13.48 26.91
CA ALA A 292 7.46 -12.81 25.84
C ALA A 292 7.19 -11.30 25.72
N SER A 293 6.40 -10.71 26.63
CA SER A 293 6.01 -9.29 26.62
C SER A 293 5.36 -8.84 25.29
N LYS A 294 4.67 -9.75 24.60
CA LYS A 294 3.93 -9.45 23.37
C LYS A 294 2.55 -8.90 23.66
N LEU A 295 1.95 -9.31 24.78
CA LEU A 295 0.65 -8.85 25.25
C LEU A 295 0.74 -8.37 26.70
N ASP A 296 0.02 -7.28 27.00
CA ASP A 296 -0.09 -6.76 28.36
C ASP A 296 -0.87 -7.74 29.25
N SER A 297 -0.34 -8.02 30.43
CA SER A 297 -0.91 -9.00 31.36
C SER A 297 -2.30 -8.60 31.87
N ALA A 298 -2.52 -7.31 32.15
CA ALA A 298 -3.79 -6.82 32.67
C ALA A 298 -4.88 -6.82 31.59
N GLU A 299 -4.55 -6.38 30.37
CA GLU A 299 -5.45 -6.45 29.21
C GLU A 299 -5.84 -7.91 28.93
N LEU A 300 -4.86 -8.82 28.88
CA LEU A 300 -5.10 -10.21 28.57
C LEU A 300 -5.94 -10.90 29.66
N THR A 301 -5.71 -10.57 30.93
CA THR A 301 -6.52 -11.11 32.05
C THR A 301 -8.00 -10.74 31.89
N ARG A 302 -8.31 -9.53 31.45
CA ARG A 302 -9.70 -9.11 31.20
C ARG A 302 -10.32 -9.89 30.04
N LEU A 303 -9.59 -10.05 28.94
CA LEU A 303 -10.04 -10.84 27.80
C LEU A 303 -10.32 -12.31 28.19
N ILE A 304 -9.39 -12.95 28.90
CA ILE A 304 -9.54 -14.32 29.39
C ILE A 304 -10.73 -14.46 30.32
N THR A 305 -10.95 -13.48 31.20
CA THR A 305 -12.10 -13.49 32.12
C THR A 305 -13.41 -13.51 31.34
N GLU A 306 -13.54 -12.69 30.30
CA GLU A 306 -14.76 -12.66 29.48
C GLU A 306 -14.94 -13.97 28.68
N ILE A 307 -13.86 -14.51 28.11
CA ILE A 307 -13.89 -15.78 27.39
C ILE A 307 -14.30 -16.94 28.31
N ASN A 308 -13.69 -17.04 29.50
CA ASN A 308 -13.95 -18.13 30.44
C ASN A 308 -15.41 -18.16 30.94
N ARG A 309 -16.14 -17.04 30.89
CA ARG A 309 -17.57 -17.01 31.20
C ARG A 309 -18.43 -17.78 30.19
N GLN A 310 -17.91 -18.00 28.98
CA GLN A 310 -18.59 -18.73 27.91
C GLN A 310 -18.22 -20.22 27.87
N ILE A 311 -17.27 -20.65 28.69
CA ILE A 311 -16.77 -22.04 28.72
C ILE A 311 -17.50 -22.82 29.82
N ALA A 312 -18.21 -23.88 29.42
CA ALA A 312 -18.97 -24.71 30.36
C ALA A 312 -18.08 -25.62 31.23
N ASP A 313 -17.01 -26.19 30.67
CA ASP A 313 -16.09 -27.07 31.40
C ASP A 313 -14.92 -26.27 31.99
N SER A 314 -14.89 -26.18 33.32
CA SER A 314 -13.84 -25.48 34.08
C SER A 314 -12.40 -25.99 33.81
N SER A 315 -12.27 -27.22 33.33
CA SER A 315 -10.99 -27.85 32.97
C SER A 315 -10.42 -27.30 31.65
N GLN A 316 -11.29 -26.77 30.78
CA GLN A 316 -10.95 -26.18 29.48
C GLN A 316 -10.80 -24.65 29.54
N THR A 317 -10.87 -24.05 30.73
CA THR A 317 -10.68 -22.61 30.90
C THR A 317 -9.25 -22.18 30.60
N VAL A 318 -9.11 -20.99 29.99
CA VAL A 318 -7.80 -20.41 29.67
C VAL A 318 -7.16 -19.88 30.95
N ARG A 319 -5.88 -20.18 31.15
CA ARG A 319 -5.11 -19.83 32.34
C ARG A 319 -3.77 -19.20 31.97
N LEU A 320 -3.27 -18.31 32.83
CA LEU A 320 -1.96 -17.67 32.70
C LEU A 320 -0.90 -18.26 33.64
N SER A 321 -1.24 -19.33 34.38
CA SER A 321 -0.35 -19.97 35.34
C SER A 321 -0.71 -21.43 35.51
N GLY A 322 0.26 -22.27 35.87
CA GLY A 322 0.03 -23.72 36.01
C GLY A 322 -0.43 -24.34 34.70
N VAL A 323 0.20 -23.92 33.59
CA VAL A 323 -0.11 -24.40 32.25
C VAL A 323 0.80 -25.58 31.93
N ASP A 324 0.19 -26.72 31.62
CA ASP A 324 0.93 -27.90 31.21
C ASP A 324 1.46 -27.72 29.77
N PRO A 325 2.73 -28.06 29.50
CA PRO A 325 3.32 -27.87 28.18
C PRO A 325 2.70 -28.81 27.14
N ILE A 326 2.79 -28.42 25.87
CA ILE A 326 2.43 -29.27 24.74
C ILE A 326 3.43 -30.44 24.63
N ASN A 327 2.91 -31.66 24.53
CA ASN A 327 3.72 -32.84 24.25
C ASN A 327 4.02 -32.93 22.74
N PRO A 328 5.28 -32.77 22.31
CA PRO A 328 5.63 -32.74 20.88
C PRO A 328 5.47 -34.10 20.17
N LEU A 329 5.25 -35.18 20.93
CA LEU A 329 5.07 -36.54 20.40
C LEU A 329 3.60 -36.98 20.37
N ALA A 330 2.67 -36.21 20.94
CA ALA A 330 1.26 -36.60 20.96
C ALA A 330 0.67 -36.55 19.54
N GLY A 331 0.11 -37.68 19.09
CA GLY A 331 -0.41 -37.83 17.73
C GLY A 331 0.67 -38.02 16.66
N VAL A 332 1.95 -38.15 17.03
CA VAL A 332 3.05 -38.36 16.08
C VAL A 332 3.39 -39.85 16.00
N ASN A 333 3.48 -40.39 14.78
CA ASN A 333 3.97 -41.74 14.59
C ASN A 333 5.48 -41.81 14.93
N PRO A 334 5.91 -42.65 15.89
CA PRO A 334 7.32 -42.77 16.26
C PRO A 334 8.25 -43.13 15.10
N THR A 335 7.77 -43.85 14.08
CA THR A 335 8.59 -44.23 12.93
C THR A 335 8.82 -43.08 11.94
N SER A 336 7.98 -42.05 11.93
CA SER A 336 8.14 -40.87 11.06
C SER A 336 8.90 -39.73 11.72
N ALA A 337 9.09 -39.76 13.05
CA ALA A 337 9.75 -38.69 13.80
C ALA A 337 11.16 -38.33 13.28
N PRO A 338 12.06 -39.28 12.92
CA PRO A 338 13.37 -38.93 12.37
C PRO A 338 13.30 -38.20 11.03
N GLY A 339 12.33 -38.57 10.17
CA GLY A 339 12.12 -37.93 8.88
C GLY A 339 11.64 -36.48 9.02
N LYS A 340 10.74 -36.23 9.98
CA LYS A 340 10.26 -34.89 10.33
C LYS A 340 11.38 -33.99 10.85
N GLU A 341 12.23 -34.51 11.74
CA GLU A 341 13.36 -33.75 12.27
C GLU A 341 14.40 -33.42 11.19
N GLN A 342 14.72 -34.36 10.31
CA GLN A 342 15.63 -34.12 9.18
C GLN A 342 15.08 -33.03 8.25
N GLU A 343 13.78 -33.02 7.99
CA GLU A 343 13.14 -32.00 7.16
C GLU A 343 13.15 -30.62 7.83
N ARG A 344 12.93 -30.56 9.16
CA ARG A 344 13.04 -29.32 9.93
C ARG A 344 14.44 -28.70 9.80
N ILE A 345 15.48 -29.52 9.96
CA ILE A 345 16.88 -29.10 9.81
C ILE A 345 17.15 -28.60 8.38
N ARG A 346 16.62 -29.31 7.36
CA ARG A 346 16.74 -28.90 5.95
C ARG A 346 16.12 -27.52 5.72
N LEU A 347 14.90 -27.29 6.20
CA LEU A 347 14.19 -26.02 6.05
C LEU A 347 14.93 -24.87 6.75
N GLU A 348 15.46 -25.10 7.95
CA GLU A 348 16.26 -24.11 8.65
C GLU A 348 17.54 -23.73 7.88
N ALA A 349 18.22 -24.71 7.28
CA ALA A 349 19.40 -24.47 6.45
C ALA A 349 19.06 -23.67 5.18
N VAL A 350 17.99 -24.03 4.47
CA VAL A 350 17.51 -23.30 3.29
C VAL A 350 17.16 -21.85 3.64
N ARG A 351 16.48 -21.63 4.78
CA ARG A 351 16.12 -20.28 5.24
C ARG A 351 17.37 -19.43 5.50
N LYS A 352 18.37 -20.00 6.19
CA LYS A 352 19.65 -19.31 6.45
C LYS A 352 20.37 -18.94 5.15
N GLU A 353 20.36 -19.82 4.15
CA GLU A 353 20.95 -19.54 2.83
C GLU A 353 20.23 -18.39 2.11
N ILE A 354 18.89 -18.39 2.10
CA ILE A 354 18.10 -17.33 1.47
C ILE A 354 18.33 -15.99 2.18
N GLU A 355 18.37 -15.99 3.52
CA GLU A 355 18.63 -14.79 4.31
C GLU A 355 20.01 -14.20 4.01
N GLN A 356 21.06 -15.04 3.98
CA GLN A 356 22.41 -14.60 3.60
C GLN A 356 22.44 -14.01 2.19
N LYS A 357 21.77 -14.65 1.22
CA LYS A 357 21.68 -14.15 -0.16
C LYS A 357 20.94 -12.83 -0.25
N GLN A 358 19.86 -12.65 0.51
CA GLN A 358 19.13 -11.37 0.56
C GLN A 358 19.98 -10.26 1.17
N GLN A 359 20.73 -10.54 2.24
CA GLN A 359 21.65 -9.58 2.84
C GLN A 359 22.75 -9.16 1.86
N LEU A 360 23.32 -10.11 1.11
CA LEU A 360 24.29 -9.81 0.05
C LEU A 360 23.70 -8.91 -1.03
N LEU A 361 22.51 -9.24 -1.55
CA LEU A 361 21.82 -8.42 -2.55
C LEU A 361 21.51 -7.01 -2.03
N GLN A 362 21.12 -6.88 -0.76
CA GLN A 362 20.86 -5.59 -0.14
C GLN A 362 22.14 -4.75 -0.01
N ASN A 363 23.25 -5.39 0.37
CA ASN A 363 24.56 -4.75 0.45
C ASN A 363 25.05 -4.30 -0.92
N ASP A 364 24.93 -5.16 -1.95
CA ASP A 364 25.28 -4.84 -3.33
C ASP A 364 24.42 -3.69 -3.86
N PHE A 365 23.11 -3.72 -3.60
CA PHE A 365 22.22 -2.63 -3.98
C PHE A 365 22.62 -1.31 -3.30
N LYS A 366 22.89 -1.33 -2.00
CA LYS A 366 23.33 -0.15 -1.24
C LYS A 366 24.67 0.39 -1.75
N ALA A 367 25.63 -0.49 -2.08
CA ALA A 367 26.91 -0.11 -2.66
C ALA A 367 26.73 0.55 -4.04
N ASN A 368 25.89 -0.03 -4.91
CA ASN A 368 25.59 0.52 -6.22
C ASN A 368 24.90 1.88 -6.13
N VAL A 369 23.95 2.05 -5.21
CA VAL A 369 23.30 3.35 -4.96
C VAL A 369 24.34 4.37 -4.48
N SER A 370 25.21 3.99 -3.55
CA SER A 370 26.25 4.88 -3.02
C SER A 370 27.23 5.33 -4.10
N LEU A 371 27.69 4.41 -4.96
CA LEU A 371 28.54 4.72 -6.12
C LEU A 371 27.85 5.67 -7.10
N THR A 372 26.58 5.41 -7.41
CA THR A 372 25.78 6.27 -8.31
C THR A 372 25.63 7.68 -7.74
N LEU A 373 25.39 7.81 -6.43
CA LEU A 373 25.30 9.12 -5.76
C LEU A 373 26.64 9.87 -5.81
N GLN A 374 27.76 9.15 -5.65
CA GLN A 374 29.08 9.75 -5.76
C GLN A 374 29.34 10.27 -7.19
N GLN A 375 29.05 9.48 -8.21
CA GLN A 375 29.18 9.90 -9.62
C GLN A 375 28.32 11.14 -9.93
N LEU A 376 27.09 11.22 -9.44
CA LEU A 376 26.24 12.40 -9.59
C LEU A 376 26.82 13.63 -8.88
N THR A 377 27.47 13.43 -7.73
CA THR A 377 28.13 14.52 -6.99
C THR A 377 29.36 15.03 -7.74
N ASP A 378 30.18 14.13 -8.29
CA ASP A 378 31.35 14.49 -9.08
C ASP A 378 30.95 15.25 -10.35
N LEU A 379 29.94 14.76 -11.07
CA LEU A 379 29.41 15.44 -12.26
C LEU A 379 28.85 16.83 -11.93
N ARG A 380 28.17 16.99 -10.79
CA ARG A 380 27.69 18.29 -10.31
C ARG A 380 28.85 19.26 -10.11
N ASN A 381 29.93 18.80 -9.48
CA ASN A 381 31.11 19.64 -9.22
C ASN A 381 31.80 20.04 -10.53
N GLU A 382 31.92 19.11 -11.49
CA GLU A 382 32.46 19.39 -12.81
C GLU A 382 31.63 20.43 -13.57
N LEU A 383 30.30 20.27 -13.56
CA LEU A 383 29.38 21.21 -14.21
C LEU A 383 29.41 22.59 -13.55
N ALA A 384 29.54 22.66 -12.22
CA ALA A 384 29.69 23.92 -11.51
C ALA A 384 30.99 24.64 -11.89
N ALA A 385 32.12 23.92 -11.96
CA ALA A 385 33.40 24.46 -12.39
C ALA A 385 33.37 24.94 -13.85
N ALA A 386 32.75 24.17 -14.75
CA ALA A 386 32.57 24.54 -16.15
C ALA A 386 31.71 25.80 -16.30
N ASN A 387 30.59 25.89 -15.58
CA ASN A 387 29.72 27.07 -15.59
C ASN A 387 30.44 28.30 -15.06
N GLN A 388 31.21 28.17 -13.98
CA GLN A 388 32.02 29.27 -13.44
C GLN A 388 33.03 29.77 -14.48
N SER A 389 33.76 28.87 -15.15
CA SER A 389 34.72 29.25 -16.19
C SER A 389 34.04 29.94 -17.38
N ILE A 390 32.84 29.50 -17.77
CA ILE A 390 32.06 30.16 -18.84
C ILE A 390 31.62 31.56 -18.40
N LEU A 391 31.14 31.73 -17.17
CA LEU A 391 30.75 33.03 -16.63
C LEU A 391 31.93 34.00 -16.58
N GLU A 392 33.09 33.55 -16.11
CA GLU A 392 34.32 34.34 -16.07
C GLU A 392 34.73 34.80 -17.48
N LYS A 393 34.70 33.91 -18.48
CA LYS A 393 34.99 34.27 -19.89
C LYS A 393 33.98 35.27 -20.45
N LEU A 394 32.68 35.08 -20.21
CA LEU A 394 31.65 35.99 -20.68
C LEU A 394 31.79 37.38 -20.04
N GLN A 395 32.15 37.44 -18.75
CA GLN A 395 32.44 38.70 -18.05
C GLN A 395 33.68 39.39 -18.63
N GLU A 396 34.76 38.65 -18.87
CA GLU A 396 35.98 39.19 -19.48
C GLU A 396 35.72 39.73 -20.89
N ASP A 397 34.97 39.01 -21.72
CA ASP A 397 34.61 39.43 -23.06
C ASP A 397 33.67 40.65 -23.05
N ALA A 398 32.70 40.69 -22.14
CA ALA A 398 31.81 41.83 -21.95
C ALA A 398 32.60 43.08 -21.49
N GLU A 399 33.53 42.91 -20.56
CA GLU A 399 34.42 43.98 -20.10
C GLU A 399 35.30 44.51 -21.22
N LYS A 400 35.92 43.63 -22.03
CA LYS A 400 36.72 44.05 -23.20
C LYS A 400 35.90 44.86 -24.18
N ARG A 401 34.67 44.44 -24.48
CA ARG A 401 33.77 45.18 -25.38
C ARG A 401 33.34 46.52 -24.80
N TYR A 402 33.03 46.57 -23.51
CA TYR A 402 32.63 47.79 -22.82
C TYR A 402 33.78 48.80 -22.77
N THR A 403 34.96 48.37 -22.33
CA THR A 403 36.14 49.24 -22.21
C THR A 403 36.64 49.76 -23.57
N ALA A 404 36.45 49.02 -24.65
CA ALA A 404 36.75 49.47 -26.01
C ALA A 404 35.82 50.60 -26.52
N GLN A 405 34.66 50.81 -25.87
CA GLN A 405 33.69 51.85 -26.24
C GLN A 405 33.84 53.13 -25.40
N LEU A 406 34.70 53.14 -24.39
CA LEU A 406 34.90 54.28 -23.47
C LEU A 406 35.90 55.29 -24.02
N SER A 407 35.67 56.58 -23.72
CA SER A 407 36.65 57.64 -23.94
C SER A 407 37.85 57.52 -22.98
N PRO A 408 38.99 58.20 -23.25
CA PRO A 408 40.17 58.12 -22.39
C PRO A 408 39.93 58.53 -20.93
N GLU A 409 39.08 59.53 -20.69
CA GLU A 409 38.71 59.96 -19.33
C GLU A 409 37.82 58.93 -18.62
N GLU A 410 36.84 58.36 -19.31
CA GLU A 410 35.94 57.34 -18.76
C GLU A 410 36.66 56.02 -18.47
N LEU A 411 37.61 55.63 -19.32
CA LEU A 411 38.44 54.45 -19.11
C LEU A 411 39.33 54.58 -17.86
N ALA A 412 39.84 55.78 -17.57
CA ALA A 412 40.62 56.04 -16.37
C ALA A 412 39.76 55.93 -15.10
N VAL A 413 38.53 56.44 -15.14
CA VAL A 413 37.55 56.30 -14.05
C VAL A 413 37.14 54.83 -13.85
N TYR A 414 36.87 54.10 -14.93
CA TYR A 414 36.53 52.68 -14.87
C TYR A 414 37.64 51.84 -14.23
N LYS A 415 38.91 52.05 -14.63
CA LYS A 415 40.06 51.32 -14.07
C LYS A 415 40.28 51.63 -12.58
N LYS A 416 40.09 52.90 -12.18
CA LYS A 416 40.17 53.31 -10.78
C LYS A 416 39.07 52.65 -9.94
N ASN A 417 37.83 52.68 -10.39
CA ASN A 417 36.70 52.04 -9.71
C ASN A 417 36.88 50.51 -9.60
N LYS A 418 37.42 49.87 -10.65
CA LYS A 418 37.72 48.42 -10.63
C LYS A 418 38.81 48.07 -9.62
N GLN A 419 39.84 48.89 -9.47
CA GLN A 419 40.88 48.71 -8.45
C GLN A 419 40.35 48.93 -7.03
N GLU A 420 39.49 49.93 -6.83
CA GLU A 420 38.84 50.20 -5.54
C GLU A 420 37.85 49.09 -5.14
N LEU A 421 37.13 48.51 -6.11
CA LEU A 421 36.25 47.35 -5.92
C LEU A 421 37.04 46.08 -5.58
N ALA A 422 38.17 45.83 -6.26
CA ALA A 422 39.05 44.69 -5.97
C ALA A 422 39.77 44.82 -4.60
N ALA A 423 39.99 46.04 -4.13
CA ALA A 423 40.54 46.33 -2.80
C ALA A 423 39.48 46.32 -1.67
N GLY A 424 38.21 46.04 -1.98
CA GLY A 424 37.12 45.97 -1.00
C GLY A 424 36.67 47.33 -0.45
N HIS A 425 37.04 48.44 -1.11
CA HIS A 425 36.73 49.81 -0.66
C HIS A 425 35.43 50.38 -1.25
N LEU A 426 34.68 49.59 -2.03
CA LEU A 426 33.37 49.95 -2.58
C LEU A 426 32.36 48.83 -2.30
N ASP A 427 31.19 49.21 -1.76
CA ASP A 427 30.06 48.32 -1.46
C ASP A 427 29.30 47.98 -2.77
N PRO A 428 29.04 46.70 -3.12
CA PRO A 428 28.41 46.32 -4.39
C PRO A 428 26.96 46.80 -4.56
N ALA A 429 26.34 47.38 -3.52
CA ALA A 429 24.91 47.64 -3.43
C ALA A 429 24.47 49.10 -3.63
N ALA A 430 25.27 49.98 -4.23
CA ALA A 430 24.81 51.33 -4.58
C ALA A 430 24.04 51.35 -5.92
N LYS A 431 22.74 51.08 -5.87
CA LYS A 431 21.82 51.11 -7.03
C LYS A 431 21.49 52.57 -7.41
N PRO A 432 21.57 53.00 -8.69
CA PRO A 432 21.07 54.31 -9.12
C PRO A 432 19.54 54.36 -9.03
N ALA A 433 19.01 55.46 -8.49
CA ALA A 433 17.57 55.76 -8.44
C ALA A 433 17.06 56.15 -9.83
N VAL A 434 15.96 55.51 -10.28
CA VAL A 434 15.22 55.87 -11.50
C VAL A 434 13.92 56.59 -11.10
N PRO A 435 13.46 57.63 -11.82
CA PRO A 435 12.33 58.46 -11.42
C PRO A 435 10.98 57.72 -11.52
N ALA A 436 10.06 58.13 -10.66
CA ALA A 436 8.70 57.64 -10.55
C ALA A 436 7.86 57.89 -11.82
N SER A 437 7.08 56.87 -12.21
CA SER A 437 5.96 57.01 -13.15
C SER A 437 4.71 56.38 -12.56
N VAL A 438 3.72 57.26 -12.33
CA VAL A 438 2.26 57.12 -12.44
C VAL A 438 1.58 55.81 -12.02
N THR A 439 0.81 55.92 -10.94
CA THR A 439 -0.33 55.09 -10.51
C THR A 439 -1.57 55.30 -11.40
N PRO A 440 -2.67 54.57 -11.20
CA PRO A 440 -2.85 53.13 -11.34
C PRO A 440 -4.10 52.84 -12.21
N ASP A 441 -4.02 51.87 -13.13
CA ASP A 441 -5.24 51.35 -13.77
C ASP A 441 -5.50 49.92 -13.29
N SER A 442 -6.69 49.75 -12.72
CA SER A 442 -7.18 48.56 -12.05
C SER A 442 -7.21 47.32 -12.96
N SER A 443 -6.44 46.28 -12.63
CA SER A 443 -6.78 44.88 -12.96
C SER A 443 -5.99 43.90 -12.08
N SER A 444 -6.64 43.45 -10.99
CA SER A 444 -6.29 42.38 -10.03
C SER A 444 -4.81 42.10 -9.73
N ASP A 445 -4.38 42.39 -8.50
CA ASP A 445 -3.09 41.97 -7.89
C ASP A 445 -2.98 40.45 -7.60
N ASP A 446 -3.91 39.65 -8.13
CA ASP A 446 -3.97 38.21 -7.83
C ASP A 446 -3.01 37.41 -8.73
N PRO A 447 -2.34 36.36 -8.20
CA PRO A 447 -1.53 35.45 -8.98
C PRO A 447 -2.32 34.82 -10.14
N GLY A 448 -1.78 34.90 -11.35
CA GLY A 448 -2.46 34.50 -12.58
C GLY A 448 -1.68 33.45 -13.37
N ILE A 449 -2.42 32.55 -14.04
CA ILE A 449 -1.86 31.53 -14.92
C ILE A 449 -2.39 31.76 -16.33
N THR A 450 -1.52 31.71 -17.33
CA THR A 450 -1.93 31.64 -18.74
C THR A 450 -1.20 30.53 -19.47
N LEU A 451 -1.81 30.01 -20.54
CA LEU A 451 -1.22 28.97 -21.38
C LEU A 451 -0.99 29.52 -22.78
N VAL A 452 0.21 29.29 -23.31
CA VAL A 452 0.57 29.71 -24.67
C VAL A 452 0.93 28.49 -25.49
N GLN A 453 0.25 28.32 -26.62
CA GLN A 453 0.51 27.26 -27.58
C GLN A 453 1.39 27.77 -28.72
N THR A 454 2.50 27.08 -29.00
CA THR A 454 3.37 27.37 -30.16
C THR A 454 3.46 26.13 -31.04
N LYS A 455 2.97 26.22 -32.29
CA LYS A 455 2.97 25.08 -33.23
C LYS A 455 4.39 24.61 -33.56
N THR A 456 4.54 23.29 -33.73
CA THR A 456 5.77 22.62 -34.18
C THR A 456 5.46 21.72 -35.37
N GLU A 457 6.48 21.20 -36.04
CA GLU A 457 6.30 20.32 -37.21
C GLU A 457 5.47 19.05 -36.93
N THR A 458 5.47 18.56 -35.68
CA THR A 458 4.81 17.30 -35.29
C THR A 458 3.73 17.49 -34.21
N GLY A 459 3.42 18.74 -33.84
CA GLY A 459 2.45 19.07 -32.80
C GLY A 459 2.57 20.51 -32.30
N PHE A 460 2.76 20.71 -31.00
CA PHE A 460 2.95 22.03 -30.41
C PHE A 460 3.71 21.98 -29.09
N ASN A 461 4.32 23.10 -28.70
CA ASN A 461 4.83 23.35 -27.36
C ASN A 461 3.77 24.11 -26.55
N LEU A 462 3.51 23.67 -25.33
CA LEU A 462 2.64 24.33 -24.37
C LEU A 462 3.48 25.00 -23.30
N SER A 463 3.48 26.33 -23.28
CA SER A 463 4.17 27.12 -22.24
C SER A 463 3.19 27.50 -21.14
N ILE A 464 3.56 27.22 -19.89
CA ILE A 464 2.83 27.61 -18.68
C ILE A 464 3.41 28.94 -18.20
N HIS A 465 2.64 30.01 -18.35
CA HIS A 465 3.03 31.36 -17.91
C HIS A 465 2.43 31.67 -16.54
N LEU A 466 3.27 32.19 -15.65
CA LEU A 466 2.89 32.65 -14.32
C LEU A 466 3.08 34.16 -14.22
N LYS A 467 2.14 34.83 -13.56
CA LYS A 467 2.15 36.27 -13.33
C LYS A 467 1.80 36.56 -11.88
N GLN A 468 2.46 37.55 -11.27
CA GLN A 468 2.24 38.01 -9.89
C GLN A 468 2.44 36.95 -8.79
N PHE A 469 3.32 35.97 -8.99
CA PHE A 469 3.77 35.06 -7.92
C PHE A 469 4.98 35.67 -7.20
N THR A 470 4.78 36.78 -6.49
CA THR A 470 5.85 37.50 -5.78
C THR A 470 5.48 37.74 -4.32
N GLY A 471 6.45 38.13 -3.49
CA GLY A 471 6.20 38.41 -2.07
C GLY A 471 5.61 37.20 -1.34
N SER A 472 4.45 37.37 -0.70
CA SER A 472 3.73 36.29 0.00
C SER A 472 3.11 35.23 -0.93
N SER A 473 3.17 35.46 -2.24
CA SER A 473 2.70 34.54 -3.28
C SER A 473 3.86 33.90 -4.06
N ALA A 474 5.10 34.06 -3.61
CA ALA A 474 6.25 33.36 -4.18
C ALA A 474 6.12 31.85 -3.94
N LEU A 475 6.51 31.04 -4.92
CA LEU A 475 6.18 29.61 -4.97
C LEU A 475 7.40 28.71 -4.73
N TYR A 476 7.15 27.57 -4.10
CA TYR A 476 8.13 26.52 -3.87
C TYR A 476 7.89 25.28 -4.74
N ALA A 477 6.61 24.94 -4.94
CA ALA A 477 6.20 23.83 -5.77
C ALA A 477 4.90 24.14 -6.52
N ALA A 478 4.73 23.53 -7.68
CA ALA A 478 3.55 23.68 -8.52
C ALA A 478 3.20 22.36 -9.23
N GLU A 479 1.91 22.09 -9.35
CA GLU A 479 1.33 20.91 -9.99
C GLU A 479 0.19 21.35 -10.94
N PHE A 480 0.20 20.83 -12.16
CA PHE A 480 -0.75 21.14 -13.23
C PHE A 480 -1.26 19.87 -13.89
N HIS A 481 -2.57 19.72 -13.98
CA HIS A 481 -3.22 18.58 -14.63
C HIS A 481 -3.95 19.03 -15.87
N PHE A 482 -3.59 18.46 -17.01
CA PHE A 482 -4.25 18.71 -18.27
C PHE A 482 -5.02 17.47 -18.72
N ILE A 483 -6.26 17.64 -19.15
CA ILE A 483 -7.09 16.57 -19.72
C ILE A 483 -7.19 16.80 -21.23
N SER A 484 -6.87 15.77 -22.02
CA SER A 484 -6.98 15.77 -23.47
C SER A 484 -7.68 14.54 -24.03
N ASP A 485 -7.99 14.60 -25.32
CA ASP A 485 -8.32 13.42 -26.11
C ASP A 485 -7.07 12.53 -26.33
N ASN A 486 -7.26 11.29 -26.79
CA ASN A 486 -6.18 10.31 -27.02
C ASN A 486 -5.33 10.58 -28.28
N SER A 487 -5.44 11.77 -28.86
CA SER A 487 -4.71 12.22 -30.05
C SER A 487 -3.48 13.08 -29.72
N LEU A 488 -3.12 13.14 -28.43
CA LEU A 488 -2.02 13.95 -27.91
C LEU A 488 -1.03 13.07 -27.14
N VAL A 489 0.26 13.19 -27.45
CA VAL A 489 1.33 12.48 -26.73
C VAL A 489 2.30 13.52 -26.19
N ALA A 490 2.42 13.60 -24.86
CA ALA A 490 3.39 14.48 -24.22
C ALA A 490 4.82 13.94 -24.47
N GLY A 491 5.69 14.79 -24.98
CA GLY A 491 7.10 14.50 -25.22
C GLY A 491 7.93 14.83 -23.98
N GLY A 492 8.75 13.88 -23.55
CA GLY A 492 9.67 14.07 -22.43
C GLY A 492 10.53 12.82 -22.27
N SER A 493 11.56 12.65 -23.09
CA SER A 493 12.49 11.55 -22.92
C SER A 493 13.42 11.84 -21.74
N GLY A 494 13.04 11.39 -20.55
CA GLY A 494 13.93 10.80 -19.54
C GLY A 494 15.07 11.59 -18.91
N ALA A 495 15.35 12.85 -19.22
CA ALA A 495 16.49 13.57 -18.59
C ALA A 495 16.47 15.12 -18.65
N ARG A 496 15.37 15.78 -19.00
CA ARG A 496 15.35 17.25 -19.12
C ARG A 496 14.34 17.88 -18.18
N LEU A 497 14.83 18.74 -17.27
CA LEU A 497 13.99 19.67 -16.54
C LEU A 497 13.25 20.56 -17.54
N LEU A 498 11.93 20.54 -17.50
CA LEU A 498 11.05 21.39 -18.32
C LEU A 498 10.95 22.80 -17.76
N ASN A 499 11.25 22.98 -16.46
CA ASN A 499 11.51 24.28 -15.83
C ASN A 499 13.01 24.60 -15.87
N ASN A 500 13.40 25.46 -16.79
CA ASN A 500 14.79 25.87 -17.00
C ASN A 500 15.09 27.30 -16.52
N SER A 501 14.10 28.00 -15.96
CA SER A 501 14.16 29.46 -15.77
C SER A 501 14.00 29.91 -14.32
N TYR A 502 13.24 29.16 -13.51
CA TYR A 502 12.86 29.62 -12.17
C TYR A 502 13.26 28.66 -11.05
N PHE A 503 13.28 27.37 -11.31
CA PHE A 503 13.77 26.38 -10.34
C PHE A 503 15.20 25.96 -10.68
N PRO A 504 16.18 26.17 -9.77
CA PRO A 504 17.55 25.81 -10.07
C PRO A 504 17.68 24.27 -10.13
N PRO A 505 18.32 23.71 -11.17
CA PRO A 505 18.52 22.26 -11.29
C PRO A 505 19.23 21.62 -10.09
N ALA A 506 20.00 22.42 -9.36
CA ALA A 506 20.78 21.99 -8.20
C ALA A 506 19.94 21.61 -6.98
N ASN A 507 18.70 22.09 -6.88
CA ASN A 507 17.83 21.94 -5.71
C ASN A 507 16.35 21.87 -6.11
N SER A 508 16.08 21.38 -7.31
CA SER A 508 14.71 21.17 -7.78
C SER A 508 14.59 19.94 -8.66
N THR A 509 13.38 19.42 -8.75
CA THR A 509 13.01 18.36 -9.67
C THR A 509 11.70 18.73 -10.32
N ASP A 510 11.51 18.29 -11.56
CA ASP A 510 10.19 18.24 -12.16
C ASP A 510 9.91 16.86 -12.76
N VAL A 511 8.63 16.59 -13.00
CA VAL A 511 8.14 15.34 -13.55
C VAL A 511 6.99 15.65 -14.50
N LEU A 512 7.00 14.93 -15.62
CA LEU A 512 5.89 14.90 -16.56
C LEU A 512 5.39 13.46 -16.64
N LYS A 513 4.11 13.25 -16.31
CA LYS A 513 3.47 11.94 -16.32
C LYS A 513 2.22 11.99 -17.17
N THR A 514 2.01 10.96 -17.98
CA THR A 514 0.79 10.82 -18.78
C THR A 514 0.05 9.55 -18.38
N ILE A 515 -1.26 9.64 -18.18
CA ILE A 515 -2.14 8.54 -17.79
C ILE A 515 -3.35 8.56 -18.72
N THR A 516 -3.69 7.41 -19.30
CA THR A 516 -4.86 7.28 -20.18
C THR A 516 -5.93 6.43 -19.47
N GLY A 517 -7.18 6.91 -19.45
CA GLY A 517 -8.27 6.24 -18.74
C GLY A 517 -9.65 6.78 -19.09
N THR A 518 -10.71 6.15 -18.57
CA THR A 518 -12.10 6.59 -18.76
C THR A 518 -12.52 7.56 -17.66
N MET A 519 -13.16 8.68 -18.01
CA MET A 519 -13.70 9.61 -17.01
C MET A 519 -15.06 9.12 -16.50
N GLY A 520 -15.11 8.69 -15.23
CA GLY A 520 -16.34 8.18 -14.61
C GLY A 520 -16.87 6.94 -15.32
N ASN A 521 -18.19 6.91 -15.59
CA ASN A 521 -18.86 5.81 -16.30
C ASN A 521 -18.91 6.01 -17.83
N ALA A 522 -18.25 7.03 -18.37
CA ALA A 522 -18.31 7.32 -19.80
C ALA A 522 -17.35 6.40 -20.58
N PRO A 523 -17.76 5.86 -21.74
CA PRO A 523 -16.90 5.02 -22.59
C PRO A 523 -15.79 5.81 -23.31
N VAL A 524 -15.68 7.12 -23.04
CA VAL A 524 -14.72 8.00 -23.69
C VAL A 524 -13.41 7.95 -22.93
N VAL A 525 -12.39 7.43 -23.60
CA VAL A 525 -11.02 7.44 -23.08
C VAL A 525 -10.44 8.83 -23.23
N LYS A 526 -9.93 9.38 -22.13
CA LYS A 526 -9.21 10.65 -22.06
C LYS A 526 -7.79 10.38 -21.59
N THR A 527 -6.90 11.32 -21.86
CA THR A 527 -5.53 11.31 -21.39
C THR A 527 -5.31 12.47 -20.44
N GLU A 528 -4.85 12.17 -19.23
CA GLU A 528 -4.38 13.14 -18.26
C GLU A 528 -2.87 13.29 -18.38
N THR A 529 -2.39 14.52 -18.53
CA THR A 529 -0.97 14.87 -18.45
C THR A 529 -0.74 15.71 -17.21
N ILE A 530 0.09 15.22 -16.30
CA ILE A 530 0.45 15.85 -15.03
C ILE A 530 1.86 16.39 -15.15
N TYR A 531 2.01 17.69 -14.94
CA TYR A 531 3.31 18.34 -14.76
C TYR A 531 3.43 18.79 -13.31
N ALA A 532 4.47 18.35 -12.62
CA ALA A 532 4.77 18.81 -11.26
C ALA A 532 6.23 19.21 -11.14
N ALA A 533 6.49 20.31 -10.46
CA ALA A 533 7.83 20.82 -10.19
C ALA A 533 7.92 21.26 -8.72
N THR A 534 9.04 20.95 -8.07
CA THR A 534 9.28 21.34 -6.68
C THR A 534 10.74 21.65 -6.46
N GLN A 535 11.00 22.62 -5.60
CA GLN A 535 12.32 22.75 -4.98
C GLN A 535 12.47 21.75 -3.81
N PHE A 536 13.70 21.50 -3.38
CA PHE A 536 14.05 20.65 -2.23
C PHE A 536 15.27 21.20 -1.47
N GLY A 537 15.45 20.78 -0.21
CA GLY A 537 16.54 21.26 0.65
C GLY A 537 16.26 22.63 1.27
N ALA A 538 17.29 23.46 1.44
CA ALA A 538 17.18 24.81 2.02
C ALA A 538 16.82 25.90 0.99
N ALA A 539 16.11 25.53 -0.08
CA ALA A 539 15.70 26.45 -1.14
C ALA A 539 14.64 27.43 -0.62
N SER A 540 14.69 28.68 -1.09
CA SER A 540 13.68 29.70 -0.76
C SER A 540 12.57 29.74 -1.80
N ASP A 541 11.42 30.31 -1.44
CA ASP A 541 10.32 30.56 -2.38
C ASP A 541 10.80 31.42 -3.56
N VAL A 542 10.36 31.07 -4.77
CA VAL A 542 10.76 31.72 -6.02
C VAL A 542 9.73 32.74 -6.42
N ALA A 543 10.19 33.97 -6.67
CA ALA A 543 9.35 35.05 -7.16
C ALA A 543 9.30 35.04 -8.70
N ILE A 544 8.09 35.02 -9.26
CA ILE A 544 7.81 35.14 -10.69
C ILE A 544 6.82 36.29 -10.90
N SER A 545 7.35 37.45 -11.31
CA SER A 545 6.51 38.62 -11.63
C SER A 545 5.72 38.42 -12.93
N ASP A 546 6.40 37.93 -13.97
CA ASP A 546 5.82 37.51 -15.25
C ASP A 546 6.85 36.61 -15.96
N GLY A 547 6.48 35.37 -16.30
CA GLY A 547 7.32 34.51 -17.13
C GLY A 547 6.90 33.05 -17.23
N VAL A 548 7.71 32.26 -17.93
CA VAL A 548 7.39 30.86 -18.27
C VAL A 548 7.96 29.91 -17.23
N LEU A 549 7.08 29.22 -16.50
CA LEU A 549 7.49 28.18 -15.56
C LEU A 549 8.06 26.97 -16.30
N ALA A 550 7.32 26.46 -17.29
CA ALA A 550 7.70 25.26 -18.03
C ALA A 550 7.13 25.25 -19.45
N THR A 551 7.81 24.55 -20.35
CA THR A 551 7.34 24.28 -21.71
C THR A 551 7.23 22.78 -21.96
N ILE A 552 6.02 22.29 -22.15
CA ILE A 552 5.71 20.88 -22.39
C ILE A 552 5.55 20.66 -23.91
N PRO A 553 6.40 19.85 -24.57
CA PRO A 553 6.21 19.54 -25.97
C PRO A 553 5.15 18.46 -26.13
N PHE A 554 4.23 18.63 -27.06
CA PHE A 554 3.22 17.64 -27.43
C PHE A 554 3.35 17.26 -28.90
N LYS A 555 3.25 15.96 -29.17
CA LYS A 555 3.03 15.41 -30.51
C LYS A 555 1.54 15.21 -30.73
N VAL A 556 1.06 15.60 -31.90
CA VAL A 556 -0.36 15.55 -32.27
C VAL A 556 -0.57 14.47 -33.33
N THR A 557 -1.43 13.50 -33.06
CA THR A 557 -1.75 12.39 -33.98
C THR A 557 -3.14 12.51 -34.60
N GLY A 558 -3.96 13.46 -34.12
CA GLY A 558 -5.30 13.77 -34.61
C GLY A 558 -5.81 15.10 -34.03
N SER A 559 -7.09 15.42 -34.20
CA SER A 559 -7.68 16.64 -33.61
C SER A 559 -8.29 16.38 -32.23
N GLY A 560 -8.40 17.42 -31.42
CA GLY A 560 -8.98 17.31 -30.08
C GLY A 560 -8.87 18.60 -29.27
N THR A 561 -9.13 18.47 -27.97
CA THR A 561 -9.04 19.55 -26.99
C THR A 561 -8.08 19.21 -25.87
N LEU A 562 -7.44 20.22 -25.30
CA LEU A 562 -6.60 20.16 -24.11
C LEU A 562 -7.12 21.19 -23.10
N LYS A 563 -7.58 20.73 -21.94
CA LYS A 563 -8.12 21.57 -20.86
C LYS A 563 -7.19 21.47 -19.64
N LEU A 564 -6.79 22.59 -19.06
CA LEU A 564 -6.23 22.60 -17.71
C LEU A 564 -7.37 22.36 -16.72
N PHE A 565 -7.28 21.28 -15.96
CA PHE A 565 -8.34 20.78 -15.10
C PHE A 565 -8.09 21.06 -13.61
N TYR A 566 -6.82 21.01 -13.20
CA TYR A 566 -6.41 21.24 -11.82
C TYR A 566 -5.07 21.95 -11.76
N VAL A 567 -4.94 22.89 -10.83
CA VAL A 567 -3.67 23.51 -10.47
C VAL A 567 -3.55 23.60 -8.97
N LYS A 568 -2.36 23.29 -8.44
CA LYS A 568 -1.99 23.58 -7.05
C LYS A 568 -0.59 24.16 -6.99
N ILE A 569 -0.44 25.28 -6.28
CA ILE A 569 0.83 25.95 -6.05
C ILE A 569 0.97 26.21 -4.55
N VAL A 570 2.14 25.89 -3.99
CA VAL A 570 2.43 25.99 -2.55
C VAL A 570 3.73 26.73 -2.29
N ASP A 571 3.86 27.31 -1.09
CA ASP A 571 5.11 27.87 -0.56
C ASP A 571 5.97 26.78 0.12
N SER A 572 7.15 27.18 0.60
CA SER A 572 8.14 26.33 1.28
C SER A 572 7.64 25.69 2.57
N THR A 573 6.56 26.21 3.15
CA THR A 573 5.90 25.63 4.34
C THR A 573 4.80 24.62 3.97
N GLY A 574 4.51 24.48 2.67
CA GLY A 574 3.41 23.66 2.15
C GLY A 574 2.05 24.37 2.18
N LYS A 575 2.00 25.67 2.51
CA LYS A 575 0.76 26.45 2.47
C LYS A 575 0.36 26.69 1.02
N VAL A 576 -0.91 26.49 0.74
CA VAL A 576 -1.49 26.72 -0.60
C VAL A 576 -1.51 28.22 -0.91
N ILE A 577 -0.83 28.58 -1.98
CA ILE A 577 -0.80 29.94 -2.55
C ILE A 577 -1.95 30.11 -3.55
N LEU A 578 -2.11 29.11 -4.41
CA LEU A 578 -3.17 29.08 -5.41
C LEU A 578 -3.62 27.64 -5.63
N GLU A 579 -4.93 27.42 -5.58
CA GLU A 579 -5.55 26.17 -5.97
C GLU A 579 -6.74 26.45 -6.87
N LEU A 580 -6.66 25.97 -8.12
CA LEU A 580 -7.71 26.11 -9.10
C LEU A 580 -8.33 24.73 -9.33
N THR A 581 -9.61 24.62 -8.99
CA THR A 581 -10.44 23.45 -9.26
C THR A 581 -11.61 23.89 -10.13
N ASP A 582 -12.30 22.93 -10.77
CA ASP A 582 -13.46 23.19 -11.64
C ASP A 582 -14.60 23.99 -10.97
N ALA A 583 -14.56 24.22 -9.64
CA ALA A 583 -15.54 25.02 -8.90
C ALA A 583 -15.13 26.49 -8.64
N ALA A 584 -13.88 26.91 -8.90
CA ALA A 584 -13.39 28.28 -8.70
C ALA A 584 -12.71 28.80 -9.98
N ALA A 585 -13.50 29.49 -10.81
CA ALA A 585 -13.16 29.82 -12.19
C ALA A 585 -12.08 30.90 -12.33
N GLY A 586 -10.82 30.45 -12.41
CA GLY A 586 -9.66 31.21 -12.90
C GLY A 586 -8.79 30.40 -13.87
N LEU A 587 -9.29 29.26 -14.36
CA LEU A 587 -8.55 28.38 -15.27
C LEU A 587 -8.43 29.02 -16.68
N PRO A 588 -7.26 28.88 -17.34
CA PRO A 588 -7.08 29.32 -18.72
C PRO A 588 -8.07 28.67 -19.70
N PRO A 589 -8.36 29.31 -20.85
CA PRO A 589 -9.25 28.76 -21.86
C PRO A 589 -8.82 27.38 -22.37
N VAL A 590 -9.80 26.58 -22.81
CA VAL A 590 -9.56 25.29 -23.47
C VAL A 590 -8.79 25.49 -24.78
N ILE A 591 -7.74 24.71 -24.98
CA ILE A 591 -6.91 24.75 -26.19
C ILE A 591 -7.45 23.73 -27.18
N VAL A 592 -7.61 24.14 -28.45
CA VAL A 592 -8.00 23.25 -29.55
C VAL A 592 -6.77 22.94 -30.39
N TYR A 593 -6.59 21.68 -30.77
CA TYR A 593 -5.49 21.27 -31.63
C TYR A 593 -5.97 20.36 -32.77
N SER A 594 -5.21 20.36 -33.86
CA SER A 594 -5.37 19.48 -35.02
C SER A 594 -3.99 19.05 -35.51
N LYS A 595 -3.93 17.88 -36.16
CA LYS A 595 -2.71 17.42 -36.83
C LYS A 595 -2.29 18.37 -37.95
#